data_AF-A0A934TIF7-F1
#
_entry.id   AF-A0A934TIF7-F1
#
_cell.length_a   1.000
_cell.length_b   1.000
_cell.length_c   1.000
_cell.angle_alpha   90.00
_cell.angle_beta   90.00
_cell.angle_gamma   90.00
#
_symmetry.space_group_name_H-M   'P 1'
#
loop_
_entity.id
_entity.type
_entity.pdbx_description
1 polymer ?
#
loop_
_entity_poly.entity_id
_entity_poly.type
_entity_poly.pdbx_seq_one_letter_code
_entity_poly.pdbx_strand_id
1 'polypeptide(L)'
;MTPAARVAAAIGVLDAVLAGQPAERALTGWARGARYAGSGDRGAVRDHVFHALRRRRSLAALGGALTGRGLMLGTLHEGGEDPAALFTGAGHAPAPLDMAE
;
A
#
# COMPACT_ATOMS: atom_id res chain seq x y z
N MET A 1 14.25 -2.14 2.75
CA MET A 1 13.33 -1.57 1.72
C MET A 1 12.98 -0.14 2.10
N THR A 2 12.84 0.80 1.15
CA THR A 2 12.47 2.20 1.48
C THR A 2 11.00 2.29 1.91
N PRO A 3 10.59 3.32 2.68
CA PRO A 3 9.19 3.55 3.01
C PRO A 3 8.28 3.61 1.77
N ALA A 4 8.70 4.34 0.73
CA ALA A 4 7.97 4.42 -0.54
C ALA A 4 7.80 3.03 -1.19
N ALA A 5 8.83 2.19 -1.19
CA ALA A 5 8.73 0.83 -1.71
C ALA A 5 7.74 -0.02 -0.89
N ARG A 6 7.60 0.21 0.42
CA ARG A 6 6.63 -0.50 1.28
C ARG A 6 5.20 -0.13 0.93
N VAL A 7 4.96 1.15 0.65
CA VAL A 7 3.69 1.61 0.10
C VAL A 7 3.40 0.94 -1.23
N ALA A 8 4.34 0.93 -2.18
CA ALA A 8 4.15 0.29 -3.48
C ALA A 8 3.83 -1.21 -3.36
N ALA A 9 4.53 -1.92 -2.47
CA ALA A 9 4.25 -3.33 -2.20
C ALA A 9 2.85 -3.53 -1.61
N ALA A 10 2.45 -2.69 -0.65
CA ALA A 10 1.12 -2.75 -0.06
C ALA A 10 0.01 -2.48 -1.09
N ILE A 11 0.21 -1.52 -2.01
CA ILE A 11 -0.70 -1.26 -3.14
C ILE A 11 -0.96 -2.55 -3.92
N GLY A 12 0.10 -3.20 -4.40
CA GLY A 12 -0.05 -4.43 -5.20
C GLY A 12 -0.70 -5.59 -4.44
N VAL A 13 -0.42 -5.72 -3.13
CA VAL A 13 -1.08 -6.72 -2.28
C VAL A 13 -2.57 -6.39 -2.11
N LEU A 14 -2.91 -5.13 -1.85
CA LEU A 14 -4.29 -4.68 -1.69
C LEU A 14 -5.09 -4.87 -2.98
N ASP A 15 -4.51 -4.60 -4.15
CA ASP A 15 -5.16 -4.83 -5.44
C ASP A 15 -5.50 -6.32 -5.63
N ALA A 16 -4.57 -7.23 -5.29
CA ALA A 16 -4.84 -8.67 -5.34
C ALA A 16 -5.98 -9.07 -4.37
N VAL A 17 -6.03 -8.45 -3.18
CA VAL A 17 -7.11 -8.70 -2.22
C VAL A 17 -8.45 -8.17 -2.71
N LEU A 18 -8.47 -6.97 -3.30
CA LEU A 18 -9.65 -6.37 -3.90
C LEU A 18 -10.17 -7.17 -5.09
N ALA A 19 -9.28 -7.86 -5.82
CA ALA A 19 -9.61 -8.83 -6.85
C ALA A 19 -10.13 -10.19 -6.32
N GLY A 20 -10.23 -10.36 -4.99
CA GLY A 20 -10.82 -11.55 -4.35
C GLY A 20 -9.82 -12.52 -3.72
N GLN A 21 -8.52 -12.23 -3.74
CA GLN A 21 -7.53 -13.08 -3.10
C GLN A 21 -7.57 -12.92 -1.56
N PRO A 22 -7.47 -14.00 -0.76
CA PRO A 22 -7.33 -13.87 0.69
C PRO A 22 -6.06 -13.10 1.08
N ALA A 23 -6.17 -12.17 2.05
CA ALA A 23 -5.07 -11.27 2.44
C ALA A 23 -3.78 -12.00 2.83
N GLU A 24 -3.86 -13.02 3.68
CA GLU A 24 -2.69 -13.82 4.07
C GLU A 24 -2.03 -14.52 2.88
N ARG A 25 -2.82 -14.98 1.90
CA ARG A 25 -2.30 -15.61 0.69
C ARG A 25 -1.62 -14.58 -0.21
N ALA A 26 -2.18 -13.38 -0.35
CA ALA A 26 -1.58 -12.28 -1.11
C ALA A 26 -0.25 -11.83 -0.49
N LEU A 27 -0.22 -11.61 0.82
CA LEU A 27 1.00 -11.29 1.57
C LEU A 27 2.06 -12.41 1.44
N THR A 28 1.66 -13.67 1.60
CA THR A 28 2.57 -14.81 1.44
C THR A 28 3.13 -14.91 0.02
N GLY A 29 2.29 -14.68 -0.98
CA GLY A 29 2.68 -14.68 -2.40
C GLY A 29 3.72 -13.60 -2.70
N TRP A 30 3.43 -12.36 -2.29
CA TRP A 30 4.39 -11.25 -2.39
C TRP A 30 5.70 -11.57 -1.66
N ALA A 31 5.60 -12.04 -0.42
CA ALA A 31 6.75 -12.36 0.42
C ALA A 31 7.71 -13.37 -0.22
N ARG A 32 7.19 -14.40 -0.91
CA ARG A 32 8.03 -15.40 -1.62
C ARG A 32 8.84 -14.79 -2.76
N GLY A 33 8.29 -13.80 -3.47
CA GLY A 33 8.99 -13.06 -4.53
C GLY A 33 9.93 -11.98 -4.01
N ALA A 34 9.59 -11.36 -2.88
CA ALA A 34 10.36 -10.28 -2.26
C ALA A 34 11.57 -10.80 -1.45
N ARG A 35 12.56 -11.40 -2.13
CA ARG A 35 13.80 -11.92 -1.49
C ARG A 35 14.62 -10.82 -0.80
N TYR A 36 14.48 -9.59 -1.27
CA TYR A 36 15.14 -8.40 -0.71
C TYR A 36 14.47 -7.87 0.56
N ALA A 37 13.27 -8.34 0.92
CA ALA A 37 12.53 -7.85 2.08
C ALA A 37 12.93 -8.62 3.35
N GLY A 38 13.43 -7.88 4.35
CA GLY A 38 13.69 -8.43 5.68
C GLY A 38 12.42 -8.64 6.51
N SER A 39 12.54 -9.15 7.74
CA SER A 39 11.40 -9.34 8.66
C SER A 39 10.67 -8.02 8.96
N GLY A 40 11.40 -6.93 9.18
CA GLY A 40 10.82 -5.60 9.41
C GLY A 40 10.07 -5.05 8.19
N ASP A 41 10.59 -5.27 6.98
CA ASP A 41 9.90 -4.84 5.75
C ASP A 41 8.59 -5.62 5.55
N ARG A 42 8.62 -6.93 5.80
CA ARG A 42 7.43 -7.79 5.73
C ARG A 42 6.39 -7.42 6.79
N GLY A 43 6.84 -7.06 7.99
CA GLY A 43 5.99 -6.53 9.05
C GLY A 43 5.29 -5.25 8.61
N ALA A 44 6.06 -4.26 8.14
CA ALA A 44 5.51 -2.97 7.72
C ALA A 44 4.48 -3.11 6.58
N VAL A 45 4.75 -3.93 5.56
CA VAL A 45 3.79 -4.18 4.47
C VAL A 45 2.53 -4.87 4.99
N ARG A 46 2.68 -5.86 5.87
CA ARG A 46 1.54 -6.53 6.51
C ARG A 46 0.68 -5.53 7.28
N ASP A 47 1.32 -4.65 8.06
CA ASP A 47 0.63 -3.67 8.90
C ASP A 47 -0.14 -2.66 8.04
N HIS A 48 0.46 -2.14 6.97
CA HIS A 48 -0.25 -1.30 6.00
C HIS A 48 -1.47 -2.01 5.40
N VAL A 49 -1.31 -3.25 4.93
CA VAL A 49 -2.40 -4.02 4.31
C VAL A 49 -3.55 -4.24 5.29
N PHE A 50 -3.27 -4.69 6.51
CA PHE A 50 -4.35 -4.95 7.47
C PHE A 50 -4.97 -3.68 8.05
N HIS A 51 -4.19 -2.61 8.23
CA HIS A 51 -4.73 -1.30 8.57
C HIS A 51 -5.72 -0.85 7.49
N ALA A 52 -5.29 -0.88 6.23
CA ALA A 52 -6.08 -0.51 5.07
C ALA A 52 -7.39 -1.31 4.98
N LEU A 53 -7.33 -2.64 5.17
CA LEU A 53 -8.50 -3.50 5.09
C LEU A 53 -9.48 -3.29 6.24
N ARG A 54 -9.01 -3.03 7.47
CA ARG A 54 -9.89 -2.76 8.63
C ARG A 54 -10.66 -1.45 8.47
N ARG A 55 -10.04 -0.45 7.83
CA ARG A 55 -10.61 0.89 7.59
C ARG A 55 -11.05 1.09 6.14
N ARG A 56 -11.25 0.01 5.38
CA ARG A 56 -11.41 0.00 3.91
C ARG A 56 -12.31 1.11 3.36
N ARG A 57 -13.52 1.28 3.91
CA ARG A 57 -14.47 2.27 3.40
C ARG A 57 -14.02 3.70 3.68
N SER A 58 -13.53 3.96 4.90
CA SER A 58 -13.05 5.28 5.32
C SER A 58 -11.82 5.70 4.52
N LEU A 59 -10.87 4.78 4.34
CA LEU A 59 -9.64 5.08 3.61
C LEU A 59 -9.87 5.20 2.10
N ALA A 60 -10.79 4.42 1.52
CA ALA A 60 -11.19 4.60 0.13
C ALA A 60 -11.86 5.96 -0.10
N ALA A 61 -12.64 6.45 0.86
CA ALA A 61 -13.23 7.79 0.79
C ALA A 61 -12.17 8.90 0.92
N LEU A 62 -11.20 8.72 1.84
CA LEU A 62 -10.11 9.68 2.04
C LEU A 62 -9.11 9.72 0.89
N GLY A 63 -8.79 8.58 0.28
CA GLY A 63 -7.85 8.48 -0.83
C GLY A 63 -8.50 8.38 -2.21
N GLY A 64 -9.77 8.80 -2.33
CA GLY A 64 -10.46 9.01 -3.62
C GLY A 64 -10.94 7.76 -4.37
N ALA A 65 -10.43 6.56 -4.07
CA ALA A 65 -10.81 5.34 -4.78
C ALA A 65 -10.71 4.07 -3.94
N LEU A 66 -11.56 3.09 -4.26
CA LEU A 66 -11.45 1.73 -3.70
C LEU A 66 -10.48 0.87 -4.52
N THR A 67 -9.22 1.28 -4.53
CA THR A 67 -8.08 0.59 -5.14
C THR A 67 -6.97 0.44 -4.11
N GLY A 68 -5.97 -0.41 -4.34
CA GLY A 68 -4.81 -0.50 -3.45
C GLY A 68 -4.11 0.84 -3.30
N ARG A 69 -4.03 1.60 -4.40
CA ARG A 69 -3.51 2.98 -4.42
C ARG A 69 -4.34 3.92 -3.54
N GLY A 70 -5.66 3.99 -3.76
CA GLY A 70 -6.53 4.88 -2.99
C GLY A 70 -6.57 4.51 -1.50
N LEU A 71 -6.51 3.23 -1.15
CA LEU A 71 -6.41 2.80 0.24
C LEU A 71 -5.10 3.24 0.91
N MET A 72 -3.97 3.20 0.19
CA MET A 72 -2.70 3.70 0.71
C MET A 72 -2.66 5.22 0.80
N LEU A 73 -3.22 5.94 -0.17
CA LEU A 73 -3.37 7.40 -0.10
C LEU A 73 -4.20 7.80 1.12
N GLY A 74 -5.36 7.16 1.30
CA GLY A 74 -6.19 7.39 2.48
C GLY A 74 -5.45 7.10 3.79
N THR A 75 -4.61 6.06 3.82
CA THR A 75 -3.81 5.72 5.00
C THR A 75 -2.82 6.84 5.35
N LEU A 76 -2.14 7.41 4.35
CA LEU A 76 -1.19 8.50 4.56
C LEU A 76 -1.89 9.79 4.99
N HIS A 77 -3.01 10.14 4.35
CA HIS A 77 -3.81 11.30 4.74
C HIS A 77 -4.32 11.18 6.18
N GLU A 78 -4.78 10.00 6.59
CA GLU A 78 -5.20 9.73 7.96
C GLU A 78 -4.07 9.90 8.98
N GLY A 79 -2.85 9.51 8.60
CA GLY A 79 -1.65 9.69 9.41
C GLY A 79 -1.10 11.11 9.43
N GLY A 80 -1.63 12.02 8.60
CA GLY A 80 -1.08 13.36 8.39
C GLY A 80 0.28 13.34 7.67
N GLU A 81 0.61 12.25 6.98
CA GLU A 81 1.82 12.11 6.18
C GLU A 81 1.60 12.70 4.78
N ASP A 82 2.61 13.40 4.25
CA ASP A 82 2.57 13.94 2.90
C ASP A 82 2.75 12.81 1.86
N PRO A 83 1.73 12.46 1.05
CA PRO A 83 1.86 11.41 0.06
C PRO A 83 2.85 11.77 -1.05
N ALA A 84 3.07 13.05 -1.36
CA ALA A 84 4.02 13.47 -2.39
C ALA A 84 5.47 13.05 -2.06
N ALA A 85 5.80 12.91 -0.77
CA ALA A 85 7.11 12.41 -0.33
C ALA A 85 7.32 10.91 -0.63
N LEU A 86 6.24 10.14 -0.77
CA LEU A 86 6.30 8.69 -0.99
C LEU A 86 5.91 8.30 -2.43
N PHE A 87 5.03 9.05 -3.07
CA PHE A 87 4.57 8.86 -4.44
C PHE A 87 5.45 9.68 -5.39
N THR A 88 6.70 9.26 -5.55
CA THR A 88 7.70 9.99 -6.36
C THR A 88 7.99 9.33 -7.71
N GLY A 89 7.57 8.08 -7.91
CA GLY A 89 7.95 7.25 -9.05
C GLY A 89 9.42 6.83 -9.09
N ALA A 90 10.23 7.26 -8.12
CA ALA A 90 11.66 6.96 -8.08
C ALA A 90 11.93 5.52 -7.60
N GLY A 91 12.67 4.75 -8.38
CA GLY A 91 13.06 3.38 -8.05
C GLY A 91 11.86 2.45 -7.89
N HIS A 92 11.53 2.08 -6.65
CA HIS A 92 10.38 1.24 -6.32
C HIS A 92 9.23 2.01 -5.67
N ALA A 93 9.26 3.34 -5.69
CA ALA A 93 8.16 4.17 -5.23
C ALA A 93 6.93 4.03 -6.15
N PRO A 94 5.70 4.20 -5.63
CA PRO A 94 4.51 4.33 -6.47
C PRO A 94 4.64 5.49 -7.45
N ALA A 95 3.91 5.41 -8.57
CA ALA A 95 3.82 6.49 -9.54
C ALA A 95 3.41 7.82 -8.86
N PRO A 96 3.88 8.98 -9.36
CA PRO A 96 3.50 10.29 -8.84
C PRO A 96 2.00 10.49 -8.75
N LEU A 97 1.59 11.39 -7.85
CA LEU A 97 0.20 11.85 -7.77
C LEU A 97 -0.17 12.59 -9.06
N ASP A 98 -1.39 12.41 -9.52
CA ASP A 98 -1.96 13.26 -10.57
C ASP A 98 -2.87 14.34 -9.95
N MET A 99 -3.42 15.24 -10.77
CA MET A 99 -4.26 16.34 -10.29
C MET A 99 -5.61 15.89 -9.68
N ALA A 100 -5.99 14.63 -9.88
CA ALA A 100 -7.26 14.08 -9.40
C ALA A 100 -7.13 13.36 -8.05
N GLU A 101 -5.90 13.23 -7.53
CA GLU A 101 -5.53 12.58 -6.27
C GLU A 101 -4.99 13.59 -5.25
#